data_AF-A0A534X312-F1
#
_entry.id   AF-A0A534X312-F1
#
_cell.length_a   1.000
_cell.length_b   1.000
_cell.length_c   1.000
_cell.angle_alpha   90.00
_cell.angle_beta   90.00
_cell.angle_gamma   90.00
#
_symmetry.space_group_name_H-M   'P 1'
#
loop_
_entity.id
_entity.type
_entity.pdbx_description
1 polymer ?
#
loop_
_entity_poly.entity_id
_entity_poly.type
_entity_poly.pdbx_seq_one_letter_code
_entity_poly.pdbx_strand_id
1 'polypeptide(L)'
;DRAGLDEDRPPALPPPPPHPRPGARARAARRRVIEARQLAKRFGGRAAIEDVSLAVARGEVVGFLGPNGAGKTTTLRILAGVFPPTSGQALIDGHDVVRAPLAARRRLGYAPERPALHLEMTVAGLLDFAAGMKDVGAARARRAAVADVLERTGLAAVARRRIGALSKGVRQRVGLAFALVGDPPALLLDEPTAGLDPERRADMRGLIRALGAERAVLVSSHALAEVGTLCDRVVILHRGRVLFADTPARLAARLRPTSRIEVEAAAPAGALAATLAAVPGVRRVDLVTQTNGHARCRVEVEPGRDPRAELAARVTSSGWGLLALAPVETSLEEAFLALVASQEGSQR
;
A
#
# COMPACT_ATOMS: atom_id res chain seq x y z
N ASP A 1 35.87 -13.95 3.88
CA ASP A 1 34.98 -13.71 5.03
C ASP A 1 33.61 -13.17 4.62
N ARG A 2 32.62 -14.07 4.50
CA ARG A 2 31.20 -13.75 4.26
C ARG A 2 30.32 -14.04 5.50
N ALA A 3 30.92 -14.07 6.69
CA ALA A 3 30.27 -14.58 7.92
C ALA A 3 29.61 -13.50 8.81
N GLY A 4 29.49 -12.24 8.37
CA GLY A 4 29.07 -11.12 9.23
C GLY A 4 27.70 -10.49 8.95
N LEU A 5 26.86 -11.04 8.07
CA LEU A 5 25.60 -10.38 7.64
C LEU A 5 24.30 -10.99 8.18
N ASP A 6 24.37 -12.08 8.96
CA ASP A 6 23.18 -12.82 9.41
C ASP A 6 22.87 -12.70 10.92
N GLU A 7 23.73 -12.05 11.71
CA GLU A 7 23.54 -11.87 13.17
C GLU A 7 22.48 -10.82 13.56
N ASP A 8 21.95 -10.07 12.59
CA ASP A 8 20.95 -9.01 12.83
C ASP A 8 19.50 -9.47 12.64
N ARG A 9 19.25 -10.77 12.43
CA ARG A 9 17.90 -11.24 12.10
C ARG A 9 16.97 -11.16 13.32
N PRO A 10 16.00 -10.23 13.36
CA PRO A 10 14.93 -10.33 14.34
C PRO A 10 14.12 -11.60 14.04
N PRO A 11 13.55 -12.26 15.07
CA PRO A 11 12.74 -13.45 14.87
C PRO A 11 11.61 -13.18 13.86
N ALA A 12 11.30 -14.18 13.03
CA ALA A 12 10.18 -14.11 12.11
C ALA A 12 8.88 -13.95 12.93
N LEU A 13 8.07 -12.96 12.57
CA LEU A 13 6.77 -12.77 13.22
C LEU A 13 5.84 -13.90 12.78
N PRO A 14 5.00 -14.45 13.67
CA PRO A 14 4.00 -15.42 13.27
C PRO A 14 3.04 -14.82 12.22
N PRO A 15 2.56 -15.63 11.27
CA PRO A 15 1.62 -15.14 10.26
C PRO A 15 0.36 -14.60 10.95
N PRO A 16 -0.08 -13.37 10.63
CA PRO A 16 -1.23 -12.77 11.30
C PRO A 16 -2.50 -13.57 10.98
N PRO A 17 -3.42 -13.76 11.94
CA PRO A 17 -4.72 -14.36 11.66
C PRO A 17 -5.49 -13.51 10.63
N PRO A 18 -6.32 -14.13 9.77
CA PRO A 18 -7.16 -13.37 8.86
C PRO A 18 -8.17 -12.54 9.65
N HIS A 19 -8.12 -11.21 9.49
CA HIS A 19 -9.19 -10.37 10.01
C HIS A 19 -10.48 -10.59 9.21
N PRO A 20 -11.62 -10.84 9.88
CA PRO A 20 -12.91 -10.86 9.20
C PRO A 20 -13.15 -9.48 8.61
N ARG A 21 -13.33 -9.40 7.29
CA ARG A 21 -13.62 -8.16 6.56
C ARG A 21 -15.04 -7.72 6.91
N PRO A 22 -15.24 -6.66 7.71
CA PRO A 22 -16.59 -6.21 8.04
C PRO A 22 -17.26 -5.60 6.80
N GLY A 23 -18.57 -5.83 6.64
CA GLY A 23 -19.36 -5.21 5.58
C GLY A 23 -19.36 -3.68 5.66
N ALA A 24 -19.59 -3.02 4.52
CA ALA A 24 -19.50 -1.56 4.38
C ALA A 24 -20.34 -0.77 5.41
N ARG A 25 -21.50 -1.29 5.83
CA ARG A 25 -22.36 -0.68 6.86
C ARG A 25 -21.76 -0.70 8.27
N ALA A 26 -21.08 -1.78 8.66
CA ALA A 26 -20.42 -1.88 9.96
C ALA A 26 -19.18 -0.96 10.06
N ARG A 27 -18.57 -0.61 8.92
CA ARG A 27 -17.44 0.33 8.85
C ARG A 27 -17.85 1.79 8.98
N ALA A 28 -19.01 2.19 8.45
CA ALA A 28 -19.52 3.55 8.57
C ALA A 28 -19.84 3.95 10.03
N ALA A 29 -20.16 2.97 10.88
CA ALA A 29 -20.40 3.15 12.31
C ALA A 29 -19.12 3.20 13.17
N ARG A 30 -17.94 2.93 12.59
CA ARG A 30 -16.68 2.94 13.35
C ARG A 30 -16.19 4.37 13.56
N ARG A 31 -15.66 4.62 14.76
CA ARG A 31 -15.02 5.89 15.13
C ARG A 31 -13.89 6.21 14.15
N ARG A 32 -14.00 7.35 13.46
CA ARG A 32 -12.95 7.92 12.59
C ARG A 32 -11.84 8.48 13.48
N VAL A 33 -10.60 8.14 13.14
CA VAL A 33 -9.41 8.47 13.94
C VAL A 33 -8.43 9.32 13.13
N ILE A 34 -8.33 9.11 11.81
CA ILE A 34 -7.57 10.00 10.93
C ILE A 34 -8.57 10.61 9.96
N GLU A 35 -8.61 11.93 9.83
CA GLU A 35 -9.50 12.61 8.90
C GLU A 35 -8.77 13.75 8.18
N ALA A 36 -8.89 13.77 6.85
CA ALA A 36 -8.63 14.93 6.02
C ALA A 36 -9.96 15.38 5.40
N ARG A 37 -10.29 16.66 5.54
CA ARG A 37 -11.53 17.25 5.04
C ARG A 37 -11.18 18.39 4.10
N GLN A 38 -11.39 18.17 2.80
CA GLN A 38 -11.15 19.12 1.72
C GLN A 38 -9.76 19.76 1.81
N LEU A 39 -8.75 18.94 2.11
CA LEU A 39 -7.40 19.40 2.41
C LEU A 39 -6.75 19.94 1.13
N ALA A 40 -6.23 21.17 1.18
CA ALA A 40 -5.48 21.76 0.09
C ALA A 40 -4.15 22.32 0.57
N LYS A 41 -3.13 22.28 -0.28
CA LYS A 41 -1.82 22.87 -0.01
C LYS A 41 -1.22 23.44 -1.29
N ARG A 42 -0.81 24.71 -1.20
CA ARG A 42 -0.04 25.40 -2.24
C ARG A 42 1.35 25.77 -1.70
N PHE A 43 2.36 25.65 -2.55
CA PHE A 43 3.72 26.12 -2.32
C PHE A 43 4.09 27.09 -3.44
N GLY A 44 4.35 28.36 -3.10
CA GLY A 44 4.72 29.38 -4.09
C GLY A 44 3.74 29.47 -5.29
N GLY A 45 2.44 29.38 -5.03
CA GLY A 45 1.39 29.40 -6.07
C GLY A 45 1.04 28.03 -6.68
N ARG A 46 1.99 27.08 -6.72
CA ARG A 46 1.76 25.73 -7.25
C ARG A 46 0.99 24.88 -6.23
N ALA A 47 -0.13 24.29 -6.67
CA ALA A 47 -0.85 23.34 -5.84
C ALA A 47 -0.11 21.99 -5.76
N ALA A 48 0.08 21.50 -4.54
CA ALA A 48 0.61 20.17 -4.27
C ALA A 48 -0.52 19.17 -3.99
N ILE A 49 -1.59 19.61 -3.31
CA ILE A 49 -2.84 18.87 -3.14
C ILE A 49 -4.03 19.83 -3.21
N GLU A 50 -5.15 19.33 -3.72
CA GLU A 50 -6.40 20.07 -3.89
C GLU A 50 -7.58 19.15 -3.51
N ASP A 51 -8.40 19.59 -2.57
CA ASP A 51 -9.62 18.90 -2.15
C ASP A 51 -9.41 17.41 -1.78
N VAL A 52 -8.35 17.13 -1.02
CA VAL A 52 -8.09 15.78 -0.54
C VAL A 52 -8.95 15.49 0.68
N SER A 53 -9.92 14.60 0.50
CA SER A 53 -10.81 14.13 1.56
C SER A 53 -10.65 12.63 1.79
N LEU A 54 -10.35 12.22 3.02
CA LEU A 54 -10.28 10.81 3.42
C LEU A 54 -10.54 10.65 4.91
N ALA A 55 -10.97 9.46 5.32
CA ALA A 55 -11.07 9.09 6.73
C ALA A 55 -10.60 7.65 6.97
N VAL A 56 -9.92 7.40 8.08
CA VAL A 56 -9.48 6.07 8.52
C VAL A 56 -10.13 5.78 9.85
N ALA A 57 -10.83 4.65 9.93
CA ALA A 57 -11.46 4.19 11.16
C ALA A 57 -10.47 3.43 12.06
N ARG A 58 -10.78 3.33 13.35
CA ARG A 58 -10.06 2.39 14.23
C ARG A 58 -10.22 0.96 13.72
N GLY A 59 -9.14 0.18 13.73
CA GLY A 59 -9.15 -1.20 13.25
C GLY A 59 -9.21 -1.28 11.71
N GLU A 60 -8.63 -0.30 11.01
CA GLU A 60 -8.61 -0.21 9.55
C GLU A 60 -7.22 0.20 9.07
N VAL A 61 -6.71 -0.53 8.07
CA VAL A 61 -5.51 -0.18 7.31
C VAL A 61 -5.92 0.38 5.96
N VAL A 62 -5.58 1.63 5.70
CA VAL A 62 -5.86 2.31 4.43
C VAL A 62 -4.55 2.57 3.69
N GLY A 63 -4.47 2.05 2.46
CA GLY A 63 -3.38 2.35 1.54
C GLY A 63 -3.62 3.69 0.85
N PHE A 64 -2.62 4.56 0.86
CA PHE A 64 -2.65 5.87 0.21
C PHE A 64 -1.66 5.90 -0.95
N LEU A 65 -2.19 5.72 -2.15
CA LEU A 65 -1.42 5.35 -3.34
C LEU A 65 -1.36 6.48 -4.35
N GLY A 66 -0.41 6.41 -5.25
CA GLY A 66 -0.25 7.38 -6.33
C GLY A 66 1.19 7.41 -6.83
N PRO A 67 1.45 8.00 -7.99
CA PRO A 67 2.82 8.15 -8.47
C PRO A 67 3.63 9.11 -7.57
N ASN A 68 4.94 9.18 -7.81
CA ASN A 68 5.77 10.21 -7.20
C ASN A 68 5.28 11.61 -7.62
N GLY A 69 5.28 12.55 -6.67
CA GLY A 69 4.75 13.89 -6.91
C GLY A 69 3.21 14.00 -6.87
N ALA A 70 2.47 12.91 -6.62
CA ALA A 70 1.01 12.98 -6.51
C ALA A 70 0.48 13.78 -5.30
N GLY A 71 1.32 14.05 -4.29
CA GLY A 71 0.94 14.75 -3.06
C GLY A 71 0.81 13.85 -1.82
N LYS A 72 1.25 12.58 -1.89
CA LYS A 72 1.16 11.61 -0.78
C LYS A 72 1.86 12.11 0.50
N THR A 73 3.17 12.33 0.40
CA THR A 73 4.01 12.84 1.49
C THR A 73 3.54 14.21 1.97
N THR A 74 3.07 15.08 1.08
CA THR A 74 2.51 16.39 1.47
C THR A 74 1.28 16.22 2.37
N THR A 75 0.35 15.35 2.01
CA THR A 75 -0.85 15.06 2.80
C THR A 75 -0.48 14.45 4.16
N LEU A 76 0.41 13.45 4.16
CA LEU A 76 0.89 12.82 5.40
C LEU A 76 1.58 13.81 6.34
N ARG A 77 2.40 14.71 5.81
CA ARG A 77 3.08 15.75 6.62
C ARG A 77 2.10 16.76 7.20
N ILE A 78 1.01 17.08 6.51
CA ILE A 78 -0.06 17.92 7.07
C ILE A 78 -0.79 17.18 8.19
N LEU A 79 -1.18 15.92 7.97
CA LEU A 79 -1.80 15.07 9.00
C LEU A 79 -0.89 14.88 10.21
N ALA A 80 0.43 14.84 10.00
CA ALA A 80 1.44 14.79 11.06
C ALA A 80 1.69 16.13 11.76
N GLY A 81 1.06 17.23 11.30
CA GLY A 81 1.25 18.55 11.86
C GLY A 81 2.67 19.11 11.67
N VAL A 82 3.38 18.67 10.62
CA VAL A 82 4.70 19.19 10.23
C VAL A 82 4.57 20.61 9.65
N PHE A 83 3.51 20.85 8.88
CA PHE A 83 3.13 22.17 8.39
C PHE A 83 1.61 22.24 8.19
N PRO A 84 1.00 23.44 8.29
CA PRO A 84 -0.43 23.58 8.12
C PRO A 84 -0.86 23.41 6.66
N PRO A 85 -2.12 23.01 6.40
CA PRO A 85 -2.71 23.12 5.08
C PRO A 85 -2.87 24.59 4.67
N THR A 86 -3.06 24.83 3.36
CA THR A 86 -3.51 26.14 2.87
C THR A 86 -5.00 26.36 3.17
N SER A 87 -5.81 25.30 3.06
CA SER A 87 -7.22 25.30 3.43
C SER A 87 -7.70 23.87 3.75
N GLY A 88 -8.89 23.75 4.34
CA GLY A 88 -9.44 22.48 4.81
C GLY A 88 -8.99 22.15 6.23
N GLN A 89 -9.30 20.94 6.69
CA GLN A 89 -9.04 20.49 8.06
C GLN A 89 -8.37 19.12 8.07
N ALA A 90 -7.48 18.92 9.04
CA ALA A 90 -6.88 17.65 9.35
C ALA A 90 -7.11 17.35 10.83
N LEU A 91 -7.70 16.19 11.13
CA LEU A 91 -8.01 15.77 12.49
C LEU A 91 -7.36 14.42 12.81
N ILE A 92 -6.78 14.34 14.00
CA ILE A 92 -6.28 13.10 14.60
C ILE A 92 -7.04 12.85 15.90
N ASP A 93 -7.79 11.77 15.92
CA ASP A 93 -8.62 11.31 17.03
C ASP A 93 -9.58 12.38 17.57
N GLY A 94 -10.11 13.21 16.67
CA GLY A 94 -10.99 14.35 16.97
C GLY A 94 -10.27 15.67 17.25
N HIS A 95 -8.94 15.68 17.34
CA HIS A 95 -8.16 16.90 17.54
C HIS A 95 -7.68 17.47 16.21
N ASP A 96 -7.99 18.73 15.94
CA ASP A 96 -7.47 19.45 14.77
C ASP A 96 -5.96 19.69 14.91
N VAL A 97 -5.19 19.34 13.88
CA VAL A 97 -3.71 19.39 13.91
C VAL A 97 -3.14 20.81 13.94
N VAL A 98 -3.93 21.82 13.59
CA VAL A 98 -3.54 23.24 13.62
C VAL A 98 -4.02 23.89 14.91
N ARG A 99 -5.27 23.63 15.33
CA ARG A 99 -5.88 24.28 16.51
C ARG A 99 -5.49 23.61 17.83
N ALA A 100 -5.24 22.31 17.83
CA ALA A 100 -4.87 21.52 19.00
C ALA A 100 -3.66 20.60 18.72
N PRO A 101 -2.51 21.15 18.28
CA PRO A 101 -1.39 20.38 17.76
C PRO A 101 -0.80 19.40 18.77
N LEU A 102 -0.69 19.79 20.05
CA LEU A 102 -0.14 18.92 21.09
C LEU A 102 -1.06 17.73 21.38
N ALA A 103 -2.37 17.95 21.44
CA ALA A 103 -3.35 16.88 21.64
C ALA A 103 -3.36 15.92 20.46
N ALA A 104 -3.33 16.43 19.22
CA ALA A 104 -3.23 15.62 18.02
C ALA A 104 -1.94 14.79 17.97
N ARG A 105 -0.78 15.40 18.26
CA ARG A 105 0.53 14.72 18.26
C ARG A 105 0.64 13.61 19.31
N ARG A 106 0.05 13.79 20.50
CA ARG A 106 -0.01 12.74 21.54
C ARG A 106 -0.79 11.51 21.08
N ARG A 107 -1.75 11.69 20.15
CA ARG A 107 -2.59 10.63 19.59
C ARG A 107 -2.03 10.03 18.30
N LEU A 108 -0.86 10.48 17.84
CA LEU A 108 -0.28 10.12 16.54
C LEU A 108 1.08 9.45 16.67
N GLY A 109 1.28 8.38 15.90
CA GLY A 109 2.59 7.92 15.48
C GLY A 109 2.82 8.27 14.01
N TYR A 110 3.98 8.84 13.67
CA TYR A 110 4.37 9.10 12.29
C TYR A 110 5.76 8.52 12.03
N ALA A 111 5.83 7.63 11.04
CA ALA A 111 7.07 7.09 10.50
C ALA A 111 7.26 7.62 9.07
N PRO A 112 8.16 8.60 8.84
CA PRO A 112 8.47 9.09 7.49
C PRO A 112 9.29 8.05 6.71
N GLU A 113 9.37 8.21 5.38
CA GLU A 113 10.14 7.34 4.47
C GLU A 113 11.59 7.15 4.95
N ARG A 114 12.20 8.24 5.42
CA ARG A 114 13.52 8.25 6.04
C ARG A 114 13.39 8.70 7.49
N PRO A 115 13.32 7.77 8.44
CA PRO A 115 13.29 8.10 9.86
C PRO A 115 14.56 8.87 10.26
N ALA A 116 14.40 10.02 10.90
CA ALA A 116 15.50 10.80 11.45
C ALA A 116 16.00 10.15 12.75
N LEU A 117 16.69 9.01 12.63
CA LEU A 117 17.19 8.26 13.79
C LEU A 117 18.53 8.82 14.26
N HIS A 118 18.68 8.94 15.58
CA HIS A 118 19.96 9.24 16.22
C HIS A 118 20.85 7.98 16.17
N LEU A 119 21.70 7.88 15.15
CA LEU A 119 22.47 6.67 14.85
C LEU A 119 23.44 6.25 15.98
N GLU A 120 23.89 7.21 16.77
CA GLU A 120 24.78 6.99 17.92
C GLU A 120 24.06 6.39 19.14
N MET A 121 22.73 6.50 19.21
CA MET A 121 21.94 5.96 20.31
C MET A 121 21.72 4.45 20.14
N THR A 122 21.49 3.77 21.26
CA THR A 122 20.93 2.42 21.25
C THR A 122 19.45 2.46 20.89
N VAL A 123 18.92 1.36 20.36
CA VAL A 123 17.48 1.26 20.04
C VAL A 123 16.63 1.56 21.28
N ALA A 124 16.91 0.91 22.41
CA ALA A 124 16.19 1.13 23.66
C ALA A 124 16.34 2.58 24.17
N GLY A 125 17.53 3.16 24.03
CA GLY A 125 17.78 4.56 24.43
C GLY A 125 16.95 5.55 23.62
N LEU A 126 16.86 5.36 22.30
CA LEU A 126 16.02 6.20 21.44
C LEU A 126 14.53 6.07 21.79
N LEU A 127 14.05 4.86 22.07
CA LEU A 127 12.65 4.63 22.43
C LEU A 127 12.31 5.18 23.82
N ASP A 128 13.21 5.08 24.80
CA ASP A 128 13.03 5.71 26.12
C ASP A 128 12.99 7.24 26.01
N PHE A 129 13.87 7.82 25.18
CA PHE A 129 13.84 9.25 24.86
C PHE A 129 12.50 9.67 24.23
N ALA A 130 12.02 8.92 23.24
CA ALA A 130 10.72 9.17 22.61
C ALA A 130 9.56 9.08 23.62
N ALA A 131 9.63 8.14 24.55
CA ALA A 131 8.60 7.93 25.55
C ALA A 131 8.58 9.05 26.61
N GLY A 132 9.75 9.64 26.90
CA GLY A 132 9.85 10.88 27.68
C GLY A 132 9.16 12.06 26.98
N MET A 133 9.42 12.26 25.68
CA MET A 133 8.80 13.34 24.90
C MET A 133 7.28 13.20 24.77
N LYS A 134 6.77 11.95 24.72
CA LYS A 134 5.34 11.65 24.64
C LYS A 134 4.63 11.63 25.98
N ASP A 135 5.34 11.92 27.08
CA ASP A 135 4.76 12.01 28.43
C ASP A 135 4.04 10.70 28.83
N VAL A 136 4.67 9.55 28.54
CA VAL A 136 4.14 8.19 28.81
C VAL A 136 4.10 7.85 30.32
N GLY A 137 4.18 8.87 31.17
CA GLY A 137 4.13 8.77 32.62
C GLY A 137 5.49 8.48 33.27
N ALA A 138 5.43 8.02 34.52
CA ALA A 138 6.59 7.80 35.37
C ALA A 138 7.54 6.73 34.80
N ALA A 139 8.80 6.75 35.25
CA ALA A 139 9.87 5.92 34.70
C ALA A 139 9.55 4.40 34.62
N ARG A 140 8.76 3.86 35.56
CA ARG A 140 8.35 2.45 35.53
C ARG A 140 7.38 2.15 34.37
N ALA A 141 6.36 2.98 34.18
CA ALA A 141 5.41 2.86 33.08
C ALA A 141 6.12 3.05 31.73
N ARG A 142 7.03 4.02 31.67
CA ARG A 142 7.86 4.27 30.48
C ARG A 142 8.69 3.05 30.07
N ARG A 143 9.40 2.42 31.02
CA ARG A 143 10.17 1.20 30.74
C ARG A 143 9.30 0.06 30.25
N ALA A 144 8.12 -0.13 30.83
CA ALA A 144 7.18 -1.17 30.38
C ALA A 144 6.68 -0.89 28.96
N ALA A 145 6.33 0.36 28.64
CA ALA A 145 5.91 0.75 27.30
C ALA A 145 7.02 0.56 26.25
N VAL A 146 8.29 0.88 26.59
CA VAL A 146 9.43 0.64 25.71
C VAL A 146 9.64 -0.85 25.47
N ALA A 147 9.55 -1.68 26.51
CA ALA A 147 9.66 -3.13 26.37
C ALA A 147 8.55 -3.70 25.47
N ASP A 148 7.30 -3.29 25.66
CA ASP A 148 6.18 -3.69 24.81
C ASP A 148 6.43 -3.35 23.33
N VAL A 149 6.88 -2.11 23.06
CA VAL A 149 7.18 -1.67 21.69
C VAL A 149 8.33 -2.49 21.08
N LEU A 150 9.38 -2.79 21.85
CA LEU A 150 10.50 -3.62 21.39
C LEU A 150 10.03 -5.03 21.01
N GLU A 151 9.18 -5.65 21.82
CA GLU A 151 8.63 -6.99 21.52
C GLU A 151 7.75 -6.96 20.27
N ARG A 152 6.79 -6.04 20.21
CA ARG A 152 5.83 -5.94 19.11
C ARG A 152 6.48 -5.64 17.77
N THR A 153 7.64 -4.98 17.77
CA THR A 153 8.40 -4.68 16.55
C THR A 153 9.53 -5.68 16.28
N GLY A 154 9.71 -6.69 17.14
CA GLY A 154 10.75 -7.70 17.03
C GLY A 154 12.17 -7.13 17.22
N LEU A 155 12.32 -6.05 17.98
CA LEU A 155 13.59 -5.35 18.21
C LEU A 155 14.27 -5.72 19.54
N ALA A 156 13.66 -6.58 20.36
CA ALA A 156 14.15 -6.94 21.69
C ALA A 156 15.62 -7.45 21.66
N ALA A 157 15.96 -8.32 20.72
CA ALA A 157 17.31 -8.87 20.59
C ALA A 157 18.38 -7.82 20.26
N VAL A 158 17.99 -6.72 19.60
CA VAL A 158 18.90 -5.63 19.19
C VAL A 158 18.73 -4.37 20.05
N ALA A 159 17.97 -4.45 21.14
CA ALA A 159 17.59 -3.29 21.97
C ALA A 159 18.80 -2.49 22.47
N ARG A 160 19.91 -3.15 22.79
CA ARG A 160 21.14 -2.52 23.32
C ARG A 160 22.15 -2.13 22.23
N ARG A 161 21.88 -2.43 20.96
CA ARG A 161 22.80 -2.12 19.86
C ARG A 161 22.61 -0.69 19.38
N ARG A 162 23.71 -0.08 18.93
CA ARG A 162 23.70 1.24 18.28
C ARG A 162 22.97 1.17 16.96
N ILE A 163 22.09 2.14 16.70
CA ILE A 163 21.24 2.15 15.50
C ILE A 163 22.09 2.26 14.22
N GLY A 164 23.22 2.98 14.27
CA GLY A 164 24.15 3.11 13.15
C GLY A 164 24.77 1.80 12.67
N ALA A 165 24.80 0.77 13.50
CA ALA A 165 25.32 -0.56 13.16
C ALA A 165 24.25 -1.50 12.57
N LEU A 166 22.98 -1.10 12.55
CA LEU A 166 21.87 -1.95 12.12
C LEU A 166 21.69 -1.90 10.61
N SER A 167 21.18 -2.98 10.03
CA SER A 167 20.76 -3.02 8.63
C SER A 167 19.63 -2.02 8.34
N LYS A 168 19.47 -1.63 7.07
CA LYS A 168 18.40 -0.70 6.65
C LYS A 168 17.01 -1.19 7.08
N GLY A 169 16.72 -2.49 6.93
CA GLY A 169 15.44 -3.07 7.32
C GLY A 169 15.16 -3.00 8.82
N VAL A 170 16.19 -3.25 9.64
CA VAL A 170 16.07 -3.12 11.10
C VAL A 170 15.90 -1.64 11.48
N ARG A 171 16.62 -0.70 10.85
CA ARG A 171 16.39 0.74 11.06
C ARG A 171 14.97 1.18 10.71
N GLN A 172 14.38 0.61 9.66
CA GLN A 172 12.99 0.89 9.31
C GLN A 172 12.02 0.42 10.41
N ARG A 173 12.26 -0.76 11.00
CA ARG A 173 11.53 -1.23 12.18
C ARG A 173 11.73 -0.33 13.40
N VAL A 174 12.95 0.20 13.61
CA VAL A 174 13.21 1.20 14.67
C VAL A 174 12.38 2.47 14.44
N GLY A 175 12.25 2.93 13.19
CA GLY A 175 11.38 4.06 12.85
C GLY A 175 9.90 3.79 13.16
N LEU A 176 9.42 2.59 12.86
CA LEU A 176 8.07 2.16 13.23
C LEU A 176 7.88 2.06 14.75
N ALA A 177 8.86 1.49 15.46
CA ALA A 177 8.87 1.42 16.92
C ALA A 177 8.78 2.82 17.54
N PHE A 178 9.58 3.77 17.03
CA PHE A 178 9.54 5.17 17.46
C PHE A 178 8.15 5.79 17.28
N ALA A 179 7.48 5.52 16.15
CA ALA A 179 6.11 5.98 15.92
C ALA A 179 5.11 5.36 16.92
N LEU A 180 5.32 4.11 17.31
CA LEU A 180 4.44 3.32 18.18
C LEU A 180 4.55 3.66 19.67
N VAL A 181 5.64 4.29 20.11
CA VAL A 181 5.81 4.73 21.49
C VAL A 181 4.60 5.58 21.94
N GLY A 182 4.10 5.33 23.16
CA GLY A 182 2.91 6.00 23.72
C GLY A 182 1.58 5.42 23.23
N ASP A 183 1.61 4.28 22.54
CA ASP A 183 0.45 3.53 22.05
C ASP A 183 -0.61 4.39 21.33
N PRO A 184 -0.24 5.13 20.28
CA PRO A 184 -1.15 6.04 19.61
C PRO A 184 -2.27 5.28 18.88
N PRO A 185 -3.52 5.77 18.91
CA PRO A 185 -4.61 5.18 18.15
C PRO A 185 -4.48 5.38 16.62
N ALA A 186 -3.66 6.36 16.19
CA ALA A 186 -3.43 6.71 14.79
C ALA A 186 -1.97 6.46 14.39
N LEU A 187 -1.74 5.81 13.26
CA LEU A 187 -0.42 5.63 12.66
C LEU A 187 -0.40 6.13 11.20
N LEU A 188 0.60 6.95 10.88
CA LEU A 188 0.93 7.40 9.54
C LEU A 188 2.28 6.79 9.15
N LEU A 189 2.30 6.01 8.08
CA LEU A 189 3.50 5.32 7.61
C LEU A 189 3.79 5.77 6.18
N ASP A 190 4.90 6.48 5.98
CA ASP A 190 5.30 6.95 4.65
C ASP A 190 6.28 5.96 4.04
N GLU A 191 5.86 5.22 3.00
CA GLU A 191 6.69 4.26 2.25
C GLU A 191 7.46 3.26 3.16
N PRO A 192 6.80 2.56 4.10
CA PRO A 192 7.47 1.80 5.17
C PRO A 192 8.24 0.56 4.68
N THR A 193 8.00 0.13 3.45
CA THR A 193 8.61 -1.04 2.80
C THR A 193 9.69 -0.65 1.77
N ALA A 194 9.94 0.66 1.58
CA ALA A 194 10.76 1.15 0.50
C ALA A 194 12.23 0.70 0.57
N GLY A 195 12.67 0.02 -0.50
CA GLY A 195 14.01 -0.51 -0.63
C GLY A 195 14.39 -1.52 0.45
N LEU A 196 13.40 -2.27 0.95
CA LEU A 196 13.60 -3.58 1.59
C LEU A 196 13.59 -4.68 0.53
N ASP A 197 14.23 -5.81 0.79
CA ASP A 197 14.10 -7.03 -0.02
C ASP A 197 12.71 -7.69 0.15
N PRO A 198 12.32 -8.64 -0.72
CA PRO A 198 10.98 -9.24 -0.69
C PRO A 198 10.57 -9.88 0.65
N GLU A 199 11.49 -10.58 1.32
CA GLU A 199 11.24 -11.24 2.62
C GLU A 199 10.96 -10.18 3.69
N ARG A 200 11.82 -9.16 3.80
CA ARG A 200 11.65 -8.09 4.80
C ARG A 200 10.43 -7.21 4.53
N ARG A 201 10.02 -7.05 3.27
CA ARG A 201 8.73 -6.41 2.95
C ARG A 201 7.56 -7.23 3.47
N ALA A 202 7.59 -8.55 3.33
CA ALA A 202 6.53 -9.42 3.83
C ALA A 202 6.41 -9.34 5.37
N ASP A 203 7.53 -9.38 6.07
CA ASP A 203 7.57 -9.19 7.53
C ASP A 203 6.97 -7.85 7.95
N MET A 204 7.40 -6.76 7.31
CA MET A 204 6.91 -5.41 7.62
C MET A 204 5.40 -5.30 7.37
N ARG A 205 4.88 -5.89 6.28
CA ARG A 205 3.44 -5.94 6.02
C ARG A 205 2.69 -6.72 7.10
N GLY A 206 3.22 -7.86 7.54
CA GLY A 206 2.65 -8.64 8.65
C GLY A 206 2.55 -7.80 9.93
N LEU A 207 3.62 -7.08 10.26
CA LEU A 207 3.65 -6.17 11.40
C LEU A 207 2.62 -5.03 11.27
N ILE A 208 2.58 -4.34 10.14
CA ILE A 208 1.61 -3.26 9.91
C ILE A 208 0.17 -3.76 10.03
N ARG A 209 -0.11 -4.96 9.50
CA ARG A 209 -1.43 -5.59 9.60
C ARG A 209 -1.81 -5.89 11.05
N ALA A 210 -0.90 -6.46 11.82
CA ALA A 210 -1.12 -6.72 13.25
C ALA A 210 -1.39 -5.41 14.02
N LEU A 211 -0.64 -4.35 13.75
CA LEU A 211 -0.86 -3.03 14.37
C LEU A 211 -2.23 -2.42 13.99
N GLY A 212 -2.64 -2.63 12.73
CA GLY A 212 -3.90 -2.15 12.17
C GLY A 212 -5.15 -2.82 12.74
N ALA A 213 -5.03 -3.95 13.43
CA ALA A 213 -6.15 -4.61 14.10
C ALA A 213 -6.85 -3.71 15.14
N GLU A 214 -6.06 -2.85 15.80
CA GLU A 214 -6.50 -2.04 16.96
C GLU A 214 -6.41 -0.53 16.69
N ARG A 215 -5.79 -0.13 15.58
CA ARG A 215 -5.42 1.25 15.27
C ARG A 215 -5.95 1.66 13.91
N ALA A 216 -6.01 2.96 13.68
CA ALA A 216 -6.23 3.51 12.35
C ALA A 216 -4.86 3.71 11.70
N VAL A 217 -4.59 3.02 10.60
CA VAL A 217 -3.30 3.08 9.90
C VAL A 217 -3.49 3.64 8.51
N LEU A 218 -2.79 4.74 8.19
CA LEU A 218 -2.66 5.25 6.83
C LEU A 218 -1.24 4.98 6.35
N VAL A 219 -1.10 4.11 5.34
CA VAL A 219 0.19 3.74 4.76
C VAL A 219 0.31 4.28 3.35
N SER A 220 1.30 5.13 3.07
CA SER A 220 1.62 5.48 1.68
C SER A 220 2.47 4.39 1.04
N SER A 221 2.20 4.16 -0.23
CA SER A 221 3.03 3.32 -1.09
C SER A 221 2.86 3.79 -2.54
N HIS A 222 3.87 3.55 -3.36
CA HIS A 222 3.76 3.63 -4.81
C HIS A 222 3.59 2.24 -5.45
N ALA A 223 3.70 1.16 -4.67
CA ALA A 223 3.59 -0.22 -5.13
C ALA A 223 2.20 -0.79 -4.82
N LEU A 224 1.40 -1.02 -5.87
CA LEU A 224 0.03 -1.53 -5.71
C LEU A 224 -0.03 -2.98 -5.23
N ALA A 225 1.00 -3.78 -5.50
CA ALA A 225 1.14 -5.16 -5.04
C ALA A 225 1.12 -5.27 -3.50
N GLU A 226 1.54 -4.21 -2.80
CA GLU A 226 1.53 -4.18 -1.34
C GLU A 226 0.10 -4.08 -0.78
N VAL A 227 -0.83 -3.60 -1.59
CA VAL A 227 -2.12 -3.10 -1.14
C VAL A 227 -3.17 -4.20 -1.04
N GLY A 228 -3.18 -5.13 -2.00
CA GLY A 228 -4.16 -6.21 -2.05
C GLY A 228 -4.10 -7.14 -0.83
N THR A 229 -2.92 -7.27 -0.21
CA THR A 229 -2.68 -8.14 0.95
C THR A 229 -2.67 -7.39 2.29
N LEU A 230 -2.28 -6.11 2.28
CA LEU A 230 -2.13 -5.31 3.50
C LEU A 230 -3.37 -4.50 3.87
N CYS A 231 -4.09 -3.95 2.88
CA CYS A 231 -5.03 -2.85 3.10
C CYS A 231 -6.49 -3.29 3.02
N ASP A 232 -7.33 -2.76 3.90
CA ASP A 232 -8.78 -2.92 3.88
C ASP A 232 -9.43 -1.99 2.84
N ARG A 233 -8.85 -0.80 2.67
CA ARG A 233 -9.27 0.23 1.71
C ARG A 233 -8.07 0.87 1.06
N VAL A 234 -8.28 1.42 -0.11
CA VAL A 234 -7.28 2.13 -0.90
C VAL A 234 -7.82 3.50 -1.25
N VAL A 235 -6.94 4.49 -1.20
CA VAL A 235 -7.19 5.84 -1.67
C VAL A 235 -6.11 6.14 -2.69
N ILE A 236 -6.48 6.34 -3.94
CA ILE A 236 -5.57 6.68 -5.02
C ILE A 236 -5.57 8.19 -5.20
N LEU A 237 -4.39 8.77 -5.13
CA LEU A 237 -4.09 10.17 -5.34
C LEU A 237 -3.39 10.35 -6.68
N HIS A 238 -3.87 11.30 -7.48
CA HIS A 238 -3.24 11.68 -8.75
C HIS A 238 -3.30 13.20 -8.89
N ARG A 239 -2.15 13.82 -9.22
CA ARG A 239 -2.00 15.28 -9.38
C ARG A 239 -2.68 16.08 -8.25
N GLY A 240 -2.47 15.65 -7.00
CA GLY A 240 -2.97 16.33 -5.83
C GLY A 240 -4.44 16.07 -5.47
N ARG A 241 -5.17 15.24 -6.22
CA ARG A 241 -6.60 14.97 -6.03
C ARG A 241 -6.88 13.49 -5.82
N VAL A 242 -7.92 13.18 -5.03
CA VAL A 242 -8.37 11.79 -4.83
C VAL A 242 -9.11 11.33 -6.08
N LEU A 243 -8.55 10.33 -6.75
CA LEU A 243 -9.11 9.72 -7.96
C LEU A 243 -10.02 8.53 -7.65
N PHE A 244 -9.70 7.79 -6.59
CA PHE A 244 -10.45 6.61 -6.18
C PHE A 244 -10.32 6.39 -4.68
N ALA A 245 -11.38 5.89 -4.03
CA ALA A 245 -11.39 5.65 -2.59
C ALA A 245 -12.35 4.49 -2.25
N ASP A 246 -11.88 3.25 -2.31
CA ASP A 246 -12.71 2.08 -1.98
C ASP A 246 -11.84 0.83 -1.70
N THR A 247 -12.43 -0.36 -1.60
CA THR A 247 -11.71 -1.62 -1.35
C THR A 247 -10.84 -2.02 -2.56
N PRO A 248 -9.74 -2.78 -2.35
CA PRO A 248 -8.97 -3.36 -3.45
C PRO A 248 -9.81 -4.19 -4.42
N ALA A 249 -10.84 -4.90 -3.92
CA ALA A 249 -11.76 -5.66 -4.76
C ALA A 249 -12.60 -4.76 -5.67
N ARG A 250 -13.09 -3.62 -5.17
CA ARG A 250 -13.81 -2.63 -5.99
C ARG A 250 -12.88 -1.89 -6.95
N LEU A 251 -11.62 -1.67 -6.56
CA LEU A 251 -10.59 -1.17 -7.47
C LEU A 251 -10.43 -2.14 -8.63
N ALA A 252 -10.18 -3.43 -8.35
CA ALA A 252 -10.07 -4.47 -9.37
C ALA A 252 -11.36 -4.60 -10.22
N ALA A 253 -12.54 -4.46 -9.62
CA ALA A 253 -13.82 -4.50 -10.34
C ALA A 253 -14.01 -3.30 -11.28
N ARG A 254 -13.72 -2.07 -10.82
CA ARG A 254 -13.82 -0.84 -11.62
C ARG A 254 -12.84 -0.82 -12.77
N LEU A 255 -11.70 -1.47 -12.55
CA LEU A 255 -10.61 -1.50 -13.49
C LEU A 255 -10.57 -2.75 -14.32
N ARG A 256 -11.58 -3.63 -14.25
CA ARG A 256 -11.70 -4.79 -15.15
C ARG A 256 -11.48 -4.28 -16.56
N PRO A 257 -10.29 -4.47 -17.14
CA PRO A 257 -10.13 -4.29 -18.54
C PRO A 257 -10.90 -5.46 -19.15
N THR A 258 -11.28 -5.34 -20.41
CA THR A 258 -11.53 -6.48 -21.30
C THR A 258 -11.02 -7.81 -20.75
N SER A 259 -11.85 -8.84 -20.57
CA SER A 259 -11.38 -10.12 -20.02
C SER A 259 -10.27 -10.64 -20.93
N ARG A 260 -9.01 -10.44 -20.51
CA ARG A 260 -7.86 -10.81 -21.32
C ARG A 260 -7.68 -12.30 -21.15
N ILE A 261 -7.54 -13.01 -22.25
CA ILE A 261 -7.30 -14.45 -22.26
C ILE A 261 -6.01 -14.66 -23.04
N GLU A 262 -5.08 -15.38 -22.44
CA GLU A 262 -3.91 -15.89 -23.16
C GLU A 262 -4.28 -17.24 -23.79
N VAL A 263 -4.00 -17.32 -25.09
CA VAL A 263 -4.20 -18.51 -25.91
C VAL A 263 -2.85 -18.91 -26.49
N GLU A 264 -2.44 -20.13 -26.24
CA GLU A 264 -1.25 -20.72 -26.84
C GLU A 264 -1.64 -21.94 -27.66
N ALA A 265 -1.15 -22.01 -28.89
CA ALA A 265 -1.44 -23.11 -29.79
C ALA A 265 -0.25 -23.45 -30.69
N ALA A 266 -0.19 -24.71 -31.11
CA ALA A 266 0.67 -25.19 -32.18
C ALA A 266 0.12 -24.74 -33.54
N ALA A 267 0.25 -23.44 -33.81
CA ALA A 267 -0.32 -22.76 -34.97
C ALA A 267 0.63 -21.66 -35.48
N PRO A 268 0.60 -21.34 -36.79
CA PRO A 268 1.27 -20.15 -37.31
C PRO A 268 0.70 -18.88 -36.67
N ALA A 269 1.57 -17.96 -36.23
CA ALA A 269 1.17 -16.77 -35.47
C ALA A 269 0.08 -15.92 -36.15
N GLY A 270 0.24 -15.62 -37.44
CA GLY A 270 -0.74 -14.84 -38.19
C GLY A 270 -2.09 -15.56 -38.32
N ALA A 271 -2.08 -16.88 -38.53
CA ALA A 271 -3.29 -17.68 -38.67
C ALA A 271 -4.04 -17.81 -37.32
N LEU A 272 -3.30 -17.99 -36.22
CA LEU A 272 -3.86 -18.01 -34.88
C LEU A 272 -4.51 -16.66 -34.55
N ALA A 273 -3.79 -15.54 -34.73
CA ALA A 273 -4.30 -14.21 -34.43
C ALA A 273 -5.58 -13.89 -35.22
N ALA A 274 -5.60 -14.20 -36.53
CA ALA A 274 -6.79 -14.02 -37.37
C ALA A 274 -7.98 -14.89 -36.93
N THR A 275 -7.72 -16.16 -36.57
CA THR A 275 -8.76 -17.08 -36.10
C THR A 275 -9.38 -16.61 -34.79
N LEU A 276 -8.56 -16.14 -33.85
CA LEU A 276 -9.02 -15.62 -32.57
C LEU A 276 -9.78 -14.30 -32.74
N ALA A 277 -9.35 -13.42 -33.64
CA ALA A 277 -10.02 -12.16 -33.92
C ALA A 277 -11.43 -12.34 -34.53
N ALA A 278 -11.68 -13.47 -35.20
CA ALA A 278 -12.99 -13.80 -35.77
C ALA A 278 -14.00 -14.34 -34.73
N VAL A 279 -13.58 -14.56 -33.48
CA VAL A 279 -14.48 -15.05 -32.42
C VAL A 279 -15.39 -13.90 -31.94
N PRO A 280 -16.72 -14.09 -31.91
CA PRO A 280 -17.63 -13.04 -31.44
C PRO A 280 -17.29 -12.58 -30.00
N GLY A 281 -17.26 -11.26 -29.80
CA GLY A 281 -16.90 -10.65 -28.52
C GLY A 281 -15.39 -10.47 -28.30
N VAL A 282 -14.54 -10.87 -29.24
CA VAL A 282 -13.12 -10.47 -29.25
C VAL A 282 -13.00 -9.05 -29.79
N ARG A 283 -12.35 -8.17 -29.03
CA ARG A 283 -12.11 -6.76 -29.39
C ARG A 283 -10.74 -6.55 -30.02
N ARG A 284 -9.74 -7.27 -29.52
CA ARG A 284 -8.35 -7.12 -29.95
C ARG A 284 -7.57 -8.41 -29.71
N VAL A 285 -6.62 -8.70 -30.58
CA VAL A 285 -5.68 -9.81 -30.43
C VAL A 285 -4.26 -9.27 -30.64
N ASP A 286 -3.42 -9.42 -29.61
CA ASP A 286 -2.01 -9.06 -29.67
C ASP A 286 -1.15 -10.33 -29.65
N LEU A 287 -0.21 -10.46 -30.59
CA LEU A 287 0.76 -11.56 -30.59
C LEU A 287 1.80 -11.30 -29.48
N VAL A 288 1.94 -12.26 -28.55
CA VAL A 288 2.88 -12.16 -27.42
C VAL A 288 4.22 -12.82 -27.77
N THR A 289 4.18 -14.01 -28.37
CA THR A 289 5.38 -14.77 -28.71
C THR A 289 5.12 -15.67 -29.91
N GLN A 290 6.14 -15.87 -30.73
CA GLN A 290 6.18 -16.86 -31.80
C GLN A 290 7.50 -17.61 -31.71
N THR A 291 7.41 -18.94 -31.68
CA THR A 291 8.53 -19.87 -31.71
C THR A 291 8.18 -20.97 -32.71
N ASN A 292 9.17 -21.64 -33.32
CA ASN A 292 8.94 -22.59 -34.43
C ASN A 292 7.71 -23.50 -34.24
N GLY A 293 6.62 -23.20 -34.96
CA GLY A 293 5.36 -23.94 -34.94
C GLY A 293 4.35 -23.57 -33.84
N HIS A 294 4.71 -22.73 -32.86
CA HIS A 294 3.86 -22.32 -31.74
C HIS A 294 3.67 -20.80 -31.70
N ALA A 295 2.46 -20.38 -31.32
CA ALA A 295 2.14 -18.98 -31.14
C ALA A 295 1.35 -18.77 -29.86
N ARG A 296 1.70 -17.70 -29.14
CA ARG A 296 0.96 -17.21 -27.97
C ARG A 296 0.34 -15.86 -28.30
N CYS A 297 -0.97 -15.77 -28.19
CA CYS A 297 -1.74 -14.54 -28.39
C CYS A 297 -2.44 -14.12 -27.11
N ARG A 298 -2.55 -12.82 -26.89
CA ARG A 298 -3.36 -12.20 -25.85
C ARG A 298 -4.61 -11.61 -26.48
N VAL A 299 -5.76 -12.10 -26.05
CA VAL A 299 -7.08 -11.77 -26.60
C VAL A 299 -7.81 -10.88 -25.61
N GLU A 300 -8.14 -9.66 -26.00
CA GLU A 300 -9.05 -8.78 -25.24
C GLU A 300 -10.48 -9.04 -25.67
N VAL A 301 -11.35 -9.33 -24.71
CA VAL A 301 -12.77 -9.63 -25.00
C VAL A 301 -13.71 -8.62 -24.34
N GLU A 302 -14.95 -8.60 -24.80
CA GLU A 302 -16.01 -7.79 -24.24
C GLU A 302 -16.24 -8.08 -22.74
N PRO A 303 -16.42 -7.03 -21.90
CA PRO A 303 -16.73 -7.20 -20.49
C PRO A 303 -17.99 -8.06 -20.29
N GLY A 304 -17.92 -9.02 -19.38
CA GLY A 304 -19.06 -9.87 -19.01
C GLY A 304 -19.28 -11.10 -19.90
N ARG A 305 -18.49 -11.29 -20.96
CA ARG A 305 -18.49 -12.51 -21.78
C ARG A 305 -17.30 -13.41 -21.41
N ASP A 306 -17.54 -14.73 -21.47
CA ASP A 306 -16.50 -15.74 -21.33
C ASP A 306 -16.38 -16.55 -22.64
N PRO A 307 -15.56 -16.11 -23.61
CA PRO A 307 -15.44 -16.76 -24.90
C PRO A 307 -14.47 -17.95 -24.87
N ARG A 308 -14.01 -18.43 -23.70
CA ARG A 308 -13.02 -19.51 -23.60
C ARG A 308 -13.44 -20.77 -24.37
N ALA A 309 -14.69 -21.18 -24.26
CA ALA A 309 -15.20 -22.34 -25.00
C ALA A 309 -15.15 -22.13 -26.52
N GLU A 310 -15.52 -20.93 -26.99
CA GLU A 310 -15.52 -20.56 -28.41
C GLU A 310 -14.08 -20.47 -28.97
N LEU A 311 -13.18 -19.85 -28.20
CA LEU A 311 -11.76 -19.75 -28.53
C LEU A 311 -11.12 -21.14 -28.62
N ALA A 312 -11.37 -22.02 -27.64
CA ALA A 312 -10.89 -23.39 -27.66
C ALA A 312 -11.39 -24.15 -28.88
N ALA A 313 -12.70 -24.11 -29.13
CA ALA A 313 -13.33 -24.81 -30.25
C ALA A 313 -12.76 -24.34 -31.60
N ARG A 314 -12.56 -23.03 -31.78
CA ARG A 314 -11.98 -22.46 -33.00
C ARG A 314 -10.57 -22.94 -33.26
N VAL A 315 -9.70 -22.90 -32.24
CA VAL A 315 -8.32 -23.39 -32.36
C VAL A 315 -8.29 -24.87 -32.73
N THR A 316 -9.08 -25.71 -32.05
CA THR A 316 -9.11 -27.16 -32.33
C THR A 316 -9.75 -27.49 -33.68
N SER A 317 -10.77 -26.73 -34.11
CA SER A 317 -11.42 -26.94 -35.42
C SER A 317 -10.51 -26.65 -36.61
N SER A 318 -9.48 -25.82 -36.41
CA SER A 318 -8.44 -25.54 -37.41
C SER A 318 -7.36 -26.62 -37.48
N GLY A 319 -7.50 -27.71 -36.72
CA GLY A 319 -6.52 -28.81 -36.66
C GLY A 319 -5.27 -28.48 -35.84
N TRP A 320 -5.29 -27.39 -35.06
CA TRP A 320 -4.15 -26.98 -34.22
C TRP A 320 -4.28 -27.54 -32.80
N GLY A 321 -3.14 -27.88 -32.20
CA GLY A 321 -3.08 -28.27 -30.79
C GLY A 321 -3.20 -27.05 -29.90
N LEU A 322 -4.27 -26.96 -29.09
CA LEU A 322 -4.40 -25.95 -28.04
C LEU A 322 -3.50 -26.34 -26.86
N LEU A 323 -2.50 -25.50 -26.55
CA LEU A 323 -1.50 -25.77 -25.52
C LEU A 323 -1.85 -25.07 -24.19
N ALA A 324 -2.42 -23.86 -24.26
CA ALA A 324 -2.87 -23.15 -23.07
C ALA A 324 -4.07 -22.24 -23.38
N LEU A 325 -4.98 -22.14 -22.41
CA LEU A 325 -6.08 -21.20 -22.42
C LEU A 325 -6.36 -20.72 -21.00
N ALA A 326 -5.87 -19.54 -20.66
CA ALA A 326 -5.95 -19.02 -19.31
C ALA A 326 -6.41 -17.56 -19.29
N PRO A 327 -7.26 -17.15 -18.32
CA PRO A 327 -7.51 -15.75 -18.08
C PRO A 327 -6.20 -15.08 -17.63
N VAL A 328 -5.92 -13.90 -18.16
CA VAL A 328 -4.86 -13.02 -17.68
C VAL A 328 -5.45 -12.21 -16.55
N GLU A 329 -5.05 -12.50 -15.31
CA GLU A 329 -5.36 -11.63 -14.19
C GLU A 329 -4.71 -10.26 -14.43
N THR A 330 -5.53 -9.22 -14.55
CA THR A 330 -5.01 -7.85 -14.58
C THR A 330 -4.44 -7.54 -13.20
N SER A 331 -3.14 -7.23 -13.15
CA SER A 331 -2.51 -6.76 -11.92
C SER A 331 -3.14 -5.43 -11.49
N LEU A 332 -3.14 -5.15 -10.17
CA LEU A 332 -3.59 -3.86 -9.66
C LEU A 332 -2.76 -2.69 -10.24
N GLU A 333 -1.50 -2.95 -10.60
CA GLU A 333 -0.60 -2.05 -11.32
C GLU A 333 -1.12 -1.66 -12.71
N GLU A 334 -1.42 -2.64 -13.58
CA GLU A 334 -1.95 -2.37 -14.93
C GLU A 334 -3.28 -1.64 -14.86
N ALA A 335 -4.13 -2.08 -13.93
CA ALA A 335 -5.40 -1.49 -13.62
C ALA A 335 -5.23 0.00 -13.26
N PHE A 336 -4.31 0.32 -12.36
CA PHE A 336 -4.00 1.69 -11.95
C PHE A 336 -3.47 2.55 -13.11
N LEU A 337 -2.56 2.01 -13.93
CA LEU A 337 -2.04 2.71 -15.11
C LEU A 337 -3.18 3.04 -16.08
N ALA A 338 -4.11 2.11 -16.31
CA ALA A 338 -5.28 2.36 -17.14
C ALA A 338 -6.20 3.46 -16.57
N LEU A 339 -6.41 3.47 -15.24
CA LEU A 339 -7.19 4.52 -14.58
C LEU A 339 -6.57 5.90 -14.77
N VAL A 340 -5.26 6.00 -14.55
CA VAL A 340 -4.51 7.25 -14.75
C VAL A 340 -4.55 7.68 -16.22
N ALA A 341 -4.31 6.77 -17.16
CA ALA A 341 -4.33 7.05 -18.59
C ALA A 341 -5.72 7.51 -19.09
N SER A 342 -6.80 6.89 -18.59
CA SER A 342 -8.18 7.27 -18.98
C SER A 342 -8.53 8.73 -18.62
N GLN A 343 -7.96 9.24 -17.53
CA GLN A 343 -8.18 10.63 -17.09
C GLN A 343 -7.32 11.62 -17.88
N GLU A 344 -6.13 11.21 -18.34
CA GLU A 344 -5.29 12.04 -19.20
C GLU A 344 -5.87 12.19 -20.62
N GLY A 345 -6.57 11.16 -21.12
CA GLY A 345 -7.28 11.20 -22.40
C GLY A 345 -8.56 12.05 -22.37
N SER A 346 -9.24 12.16 -21.23
CA SER A 346 -10.46 12.97 -21.08
C SER A 346 -10.21 14.47 -20.88
N GLN A 347 -8.96 14.89 -20.73
CA GLN A 347 -8.55 16.30 -20.53
C GLN A 347 -7.84 16.89 -21.77
N ARG A 348 -7.85 16.18 -22.90
CA ARG A 348 -7.42 16.71 -24.21
C ARG A 348 -8.61 16.95 -25.11
#